data_AF-A0A2S3QTQ2-F1
#
_entry.id   AF-A0A2S3QTQ2-F1
#
_cell.length_a   1.000
_cell.length_b   1.000
_cell.length_c   1.000
_cell.angle_alpha   90.00
_cell.angle_beta   90.00
_cell.angle_gamma   90.00
#
_symmetry.space_group_name_H-M   'P 1'
#
loop_
_entity.id
_entity.type
_entity.pdbx_description
1 polymer ?
#
loop_
_entity_poly.entity_id
_entity_poly.type
_entity_poly.pdbx_seq_one_letter_code
_entity_poly.pdbx_strand_id
1 'polypeptide(L)'
;MKNKVLPSHLIDADITQLTKLFFELEYNSEDSLYTQIMMAYYLNDTKKLKRLNDTVKASSFLNVFCLSRIAILENKNYEIENIDIYMSSPYIGDLYFAMALIAAQQGNHIQVKNNFLNAYNFYTKIGATKKALTAQMNTITAEGNIHLEKRLLANYIESVEKLIEHNSITSAANICVNIADEFHKVGAQRSAYLYNEKALKILKDQKNTLQYAQALTHLCESMFCLGQNINANKILDELHSYDFIEIKEATKAIENVYLYKKNTINEDHLTMAWKIRLEKKDPPALLGEVSDQLIHLLANGPSEFEEILQELYPNIDELDARNRLTTLVSRINKKVDGLIIFNQNSQHFTLSNNEKIVFATQESLSC
;
A
#
# COMPACT_ATOMS: atom_id res chain seq x y z
N MET A 1 -16.71 -13.67 -36.58
CA MET A 1 -15.71 -12.62 -36.30
C MET A 1 -15.50 -12.59 -34.80
N LYS A 2 -14.28 -12.85 -34.31
CA LYS A 2 -13.97 -12.68 -32.88
C LYS A 2 -13.84 -11.18 -32.60
N ASN A 3 -14.46 -10.68 -31.53
CA ASN A 3 -14.34 -9.28 -31.14
C ASN A 3 -12.89 -8.96 -30.77
N LYS A 4 -12.36 -7.83 -31.25
CA LYS A 4 -11.03 -7.37 -30.85
C LYS A 4 -11.09 -6.89 -29.41
N VAL A 5 -10.51 -7.66 -28.49
CA VAL A 5 -10.39 -7.27 -27.08
C VAL A 5 -9.37 -6.14 -26.98
N LEU A 6 -9.71 -5.06 -26.28
CA LEU A 6 -8.77 -3.96 -26.04
C LEU A 6 -7.70 -4.41 -25.03
N PRO A 7 -6.40 -4.09 -25.23
CA PRO A 7 -5.35 -4.45 -24.29
C PRO A 7 -5.63 -4.01 -22.85
N SER A 8 -6.29 -2.86 -22.67
CA SER A 8 -6.71 -2.36 -21.35
C SER A 8 -7.62 -3.33 -20.61
N HIS A 9 -8.51 -4.05 -21.30
CA HIS A 9 -9.39 -5.04 -20.68
C HIS A 9 -8.62 -6.27 -20.19
N LEU A 10 -7.57 -6.69 -20.89
CA LEU A 10 -6.72 -7.79 -20.46
C LEU A 10 -5.82 -7.37 -19.29
N ILE A 11 -5.28 -6.15 -19.34
CA ILE A 11 -4.40 -5.60 -18.31
C ILE A 11 -5.15 -5.41 -16.98
N ASP A 12 -6.37 -4.85 -17.00
CA ASP A 12 -7.15 -4.61 -15.78
C ASP A 12 -7.87 -5.86 -15.23
N ALA A 13 -7.88 -6.96 -15.99
CA ALA A 13 -8.59 -8.18 -15.62
C ALA A 13 -7.92 -8.91 -14.44
N ASP A 14 -8.75 -9.34 -13.49
CA ASP A 14 -8.39 -10.35 -12.52
C ASP A 14 -8.34 -11.77 -13.14
N ILE A 15 -7.91 -12.76 -12.36
CA ILE A 15 -7.80 -14.14 -12.83
C ILE A 15 -9.12 -14.72 -13.38
N THR A 16 -10.26 -14.36 -12.79
CA THR A 16 -11.57 -14.85 -13.21
C THR A 16 -11.98 -14.20 -14.53
N GLN A 17 -11.74 -12.90 -14.67
CA GLN A 17 -11.98 -12.14 -15.90
C GLN A 17 -11.07 -12.62 -17.04
N LEU A 18 -9.77 -12.82 -16.77
CA LEU A 18 -8.81 -13.37 -17.74
C LEU A 18 -9.24 -14.75 -18.23
N THR A 19 -9.70 -15.62 -17.33
CA THR A 19 -10.19 -16.96 -17.69
C THR A 19 -11.35 -16.89 -18.67
N LYS A 20 -12.27 -15.93 -18.50
CA LYS A 20 -13.39 -15.72 -19.44
C LYS A 20 -12.91 -15.17 -20.77
N LEU A 21 -12.11 -14.10 -20.74
CA LEU A 21 -11.60 -13.44 -21.93
C LEU A 21 -10.73 -14.37 -22.79
N PHE A 22 -9.97 -15.28 -22.17
CA PHE A 22 -9.10 -16.23 -22.86
C PHE A 22 -9.82 -17.02 -23.96
N PHE A 23 -11.07 -17.43 -23.75
CA PHE A 23 -11.85 -18.19 -24.74
C PHE A 23 -12.26 -17.37 -25.97
N GLU A 24 -12.24 -16.05 -25.86
CA GLU A 24 -12.56 -15.12 -26.95
C GLU A 24 -11.33 -14.82 -27.82
N LEU A 25 -10.12 -15.07 -27.31
CA LEU A 25 -8.87 -14.75 -27.99
C LEU A 25 -8.54 -15.75 -29.10
N GLU A 26 -7.81 -15.29 -30.11
CA GLU A 26 -7.24 -16.16 -31.14
C GLU A 26 -6.15 -17.06 -30.54
N TYR A 27 -6.15 -18.34 -30.92
CA TYR A 27 -5.19 -19.30 -30.39
C TYR A 27 -3.76 -18.90 -30.78
N ASN A 28 -2.84 -18.91 -29.82
CA ASN A 28 -1.44 -18.49 -29.98
C ASN A 28 -1.23 -17.04 -30.46
N SER A 29 -2.25 -16.18 -30.38
CA SER A 29 -2.03 -14.74 -30.55
C SER A 29 -1.21 -14.17 -29.40
N GLU A 30 -0.64 -12.98 -29.60
CA GLU A 30 0.09 -12.26 -28.56
C GLU A 30 -0.78 -12.08 -27.29
N ASP A 31 -2.03 -11.66 -27.47
CA ASP A 31 -3.02 -11.50 -26.39
C ASP A 31 -3.29 -12.81 -25.64
N SER A 32 -3.40 -13.93 -26.38
CA SER A 32 -3.62 -15.25 -25.80
C SER A 32 -2.42 -15.72 -24.98
N LEU A 33 -1.20 -15.48 -25.46
CA LEU A 33 0.03 -15.82 -24.74
C LEU A 33 0.25 -14.93 -23.52
N TYR A 34 0.02 -13.61 -23.64
CA TYR A 34 0.02 -12.67 -22.52
C TYR A 34 -0.96 -13.12 -21.43
N THR A 35 -2.19 -13.46 -21.83
CA THR A 35 -3.23 -13.94 -20.90
C THR A 35 -2.79 -15.21 -20.18
N GLN A 36 -2.20 -16.18 -20.89
CA GLN A 36 -1.69 -17.41 -20.27
C GLN A 36 -0.55 -17.16 -19.28
N ILE A 37 0.36 -16.23 -19.58
CA ILE A 37 1.43 -15.81 -18.66
C ILE A 37 0.82 -15.20 -17.40
N MET A 38 -0.11 -14.26 -17.54
CA MET A 38 -0.75 -13.59 -16.41
C MET A 38 -1.58 -14.55 -15.54
N MET A 39 -2.31 -15.49 -16.18
CA MET A 39 -3.04 -16.52 -15.45
C MET A 39 -2.10 -17.44 -14.67
N ALA A 40 -0.99 -17.87 -15.27
CA ALA A 40 0.01 -18.70 -14.58
C ALA A 40 0.67 -17.94 -13.41
N TYR A 41 0.96 -16.65 -13.60
CA TYR A 41 1.49 -15.78 -12.55
C TYR A 41 0.52 -15.63 -11.37
N TYR A 42 -0.75 -15.31 -11.61
CA TYR A 42 -1.75 -15.17 -10.53
C TYR A 42 -2.02 -16.49 -9.77
N LEU A 43 -1.81 -17.62 -10.41
CA LEU A 43 -1.93 -18.95 -9.78
C LEU A 43 -0.64 -19.43 -9.12
N ASN A 44 0.43 -18.62 -9.11
CA ASN A 44 1.77 -19.00 -8.64
C ASN A 44 2.31 -20.28 -9.31
N ASP A 45 1.95 -20.55 -10.56
CA ASP A 45 2.36 -21.75 -11.30
C ASP A 45 3.67 -21.51 -12.07
N THR A 46 4.78 -21.51 -11.34
CA THR A 46 6.13 -21.32 -11.90
C THR A 46 6.49 -22.39 -12.94
N LYS A 47 5.95 -23.62 -12.82
CA LYS A 47 6.20 -24.69 -13.80
C LYS A 47 5.54 -24.37 -15.14
N LYS A 48 4.29 -23.87 -15.11
CA LYS A 48 3.59 -23.42 -16.32
C LYS A 48 4.25 -22.19 -16.94
N LEU A 49 4.70 -21.23 -16.14
CA LEU A 49 5.46 -20.08 -16.66
C LEU A 49 6.71 -20.51 -17.41
N LYS A 50 7.51 -21.43 -16.84
CA LYS A 50 8.71 -21.95 -17.53
C LYS A 50 8.37 -22.62 -18.87
N ARG A 51 7.32 -23.44 -18.92
CA ARG A 51 6.84 -24.05 -20.17
C ARG A 51 6.37 -23.00 -21.19
N LEU A 52 5.67 -21.97 -20.75
CA LEU A 52 5.24 -20.87 -21.63
C LEU A 52 6.47 -20.10 -22.17
N ASN A 53 7.48 -19.89 -21.34
CA ASN A 53 8.73 -19.25 -21.75
C ASN A 53 9.44 -20.01 -22.89
N ASP A 54 9.38 -21.35 -22.89
CA ASP A 54 9.94 -22.19 -23.96
C ASP A 54 9.15 -22.07 -25.28
N THR A 55 7.88 -21.65 -25.23
CA THR A 55 7.01 -21.49 -26.41
C THR A 55 7.08 -20.10 -27.05
N VAL A 56 7.47 -19.08 -26.29
CA VAL A 56 7.59 -17.71 -26.80
C VAL A 56 8.96 -17.49 -27.44
N LYS A 57 9.02 -16.70 -28.52
CA LYS A 57 10.29 -16.39 -29.19
C LYS A 57 11.24 -15.68 -28.22
N ALA A 58 12.48 -16.15 -28.13
CA ALA A 58 13.51 -15.71 -27.17
C ALA A 58 13.85 -14.21 -27.20
N SER A 59 13.45 -13.47 -28.22
CA SER A 59 13.67 -12.01 -28.34
C SER A 59 12.37 -11.20 -28.38
N SER A 60 11.23 -11.82 -28.07
CA SER A 60 9.95 -11.13 -28.03
C SER A 60 9.70 -10.46 -26.67
N PHE A 61 8.88 -9.42 -26.66
CA PHE A 61 8.38 -8.80 -25.44
C PHE A 61 7.85 -9.85 -24.44
N LEU A 62 7.08 -10.82 -24.94
CA LEU A 62 6.47 -11.86 -24.09
C LEU A 62 7.50 -12.77 -23.41
N ASN A 63 8.68 -12.98 -24.01
CA ASN A 63 9.76 -13.74 -23.38
C ASN A 63 10.32 -12.99 -22.17
N VAL A 64 10.72 -11.73 -22.34
CA VAL A 64 11.23 -10.90 -21.24
C VAL A 64 10.15 -10.72 -20.16
N PHE A 65 8.90 -10.50 -20.57
CA PHE A 65 7.79 -10.42 -19.64
C PHE A 65 7.60 -11.72 -18.84
N CYS A 66 7.63 -12.88 -19.49
CA CYS A 66 7.52 -14.18 -18.82
C CYS A 66 8.67 -14.42 -17.83
N LEU A 67 9.91 -14.13 -18.25
CA LEU A 67 11.09 -14.23 -17.39
C LEU A 67 11.00 -13.31 -16.16
N SER A 68 10.51 -12.08 -16.34
CA SER A 68 10.30 -11.17 -15.20
C SER A 68 9.28 -11.70 -14.19
N ARG A 69 8.20 -12.35 -14.64
CA ARG A 69 7.21 -12.99 -13.75
C ARG A 69 7.80 -14.19 -13.00
N ILE A 70 8.64 -14.99 -13.67
CA ILE A 70 9.38 -16.09 -13.02
C ILE A 70 10.32 -15.52 -11.95
N ALA A 71 11.06 -14.45 -12.27
CA ALA A 71 12.00 -13.83 -11.33
C ALA A 71 11.29 -13.33 -10.07
N ILE A 72 10.12 -12.69 -10.21
CA ILE A 72 9.30 -12.24 -9.08
C ILE A 72 8.90 -13.43 -8.20
N LEU A 73 8.34 -14.49 -8.77
CA LEU A 73 7.87 -15.65 -7.99
C LEU A 73 9.00 -16.45 -7.33
N GLU A 74 10.19 -16.46 -7.94
CA GLU A 74 11.36 -17.14 -7.40
C GLU A 74 12.23 -16.24 -6.51
N ASN A 75 11.82 -14.98 -6.30
CA ASN A 75 12.60 -13.96 -5.58
C ASN A 75 14.05 -13.86 -6.07
N LYS A 76 14.21 -13.79 -7.40
CA LYS A 76 15.52 -13.74 -8.07
C LYS A 76 15.77 -12.38 -8.68
N ASN A 77 17.05 -11.98 -8.65
CA ASN A 77 17.52 -10.85 -9.42
C ASN A 77 17.32 -11.12 -10.92
N TYR A 78 16.75 -10.15 -11.61
CA TYR A 78 16.59 -10.16 -13.06
C TYR A 78 16.66 -8.73 -13.57
N GLU A 79 17.59 -8.48 -14.48
CA GLU A 79 17.81 -7.18 -15.09
C GLU A 79 17.40 -7.21 -16.56
N ILE A 80 16.75 -6.15 -17.00
CA ILE A 80 16.32 -5.97 -18.39
C ILE A 80 17.25 -4.96 -19.02
N GLU A 81 18.17 -5.43 -19.87
CA GLU A 81 19.28 -4.63 -20.41
C GLU A 81 18.81 -3.45 -21.28
N ASN A 82 17.74 -3.62 -22.05
CA ASN A 82 17.22 -2.57 -22.93
C ASN A 82 15.69 -2.64 -22.98
N ILE A 83 15.03 -1.73 -22.26
CA ILE A 83 13.56 -1.63 -22.28
C ILE A 83 13.04 -0.88 -23.50
N ASP A 84 13.85 0.00 -24.10
CA ASP A 84 13.43 0.91 -25.17
C ASP A 84 12.97 0.14 -26.42
N ILE A 85 13.55 -1.03 -26.69
CA ILE A 85 13.14 -1.91 -27.78
C ILE A 85 11.70 -2.43 -27.66
N TYR A 86 11.11 -2.35 -26.46
CA TYR A 86 9.76 -2.82 -26.17
C TYR A 86 8.72 -1.71 -26.03
N MET A 87 9.10 -0.44 -26.24
CA MET A 87 8.21 0.71 -26.02
C MET A 87 6.97 0.75 -26.92
N SER A 88 6.99 0.02 -28.04
CA SER A 88 5.84 -0.15 -28.92
C SER A 88 4.85 -1.22 -28.46
N SER A 89 5.20 -2.01 -27.45
CA SER A 89 4.33 -3.08 -26.93
C SER A 89 3.07 -2.50 -26.29
N PRO A 90 1.88 -3.07 -26.58
CA PRO A 90 0.64 -2.68 -25.90
C PRO A 90 0.60 -3.09 -24.42
N TYR A 91 1.63 -3.79 -23.93
CA TYR A 91 1.73 -4.32 -22.57
C TYR A 91 2.94 -3.74 -21.79
N ILE A 92 3.63 -2.73 -22.31
CA ILE A 92 4.86 -2.20 -21.71
C ILE A 92 4.68 -1.73 -20.26
N GLY A 93 3.51 -1.19 -19.88
CA GLY A 93 3.21 -0.82 -18.50
C GLY A 93 3.32 -1.98 -17.51
N ASP A 94 3.00 -3.20 -17.94
CA ASP A 94 3.06 -4.40 -17.10
C ASP A 94 4.50 -4.91 -16.94
N LEU A 95 5.37 -4.63 -17.92
CA LEU A 95 6.81 -4.85 -17.78
C LEU A 95 7.43 -3.87 -16.78
N TYR A 96 7.10 -2.57 -16.87
CA TYR A 96 7.51 -1.60 -15.85
C TYR A 96 7.02 -2.01 -14.47
N PHE A 97 5.77 -2.46 -14.35
CA PHE A 97 5.23 -2.95 -13.09
C PHE A 97 6.01 -4.16 -12.56
N ALA A 98 6.38 -5.11 -13.44
CA ALA A 98 7.20 -6.26 -13.06
C ALA A 98 8.61 -5.85 -12.61
N MET A 99 9.26 -4.92 -13.31
CA MET A 99 10.56 -4.37 -12.93
C MET A 99 10.50 -3.66 -11.58
N ALA A 100 9.41 -2.95 -11.28
CA ALA A 100 9.22 -2.32 -9.98
C ALA A 100 9.15 -3.36 -8.86
N LEU A 101 8.47 -4.49 -9.08
CA LEU A 101 8.40 -5.58 -8.10
C LEU A 101 9.77 -6.25 -7.88
N ILE A 102 10.54 -6.47 -8.95
CA ILE A 102 11.91 -7.01 -8.84
C ILE A 102 12.82 -6.03 -8.08
N ALA A 103 12.76 -4.74 -8.40
CA ALA A 103 13.53 -3.71 -7.69
C ALA A 103 13.12 -3.61 -6.20
N ALA A 104 11.86 -3.88 -5.87
CA ALA A 104 11.38 -3.90 -4.49
C ALA A 104 11.99 -5.07 -3.70
N GLN A 105 12.16 -6.25 -4.31
CA GLN A 105 12.86 -7.39 -3.70
C GLN A 105 14.33 -7.08 -3.39
N GLN A 106 14.93 -6.15 -4.15
CA GLN A 106 16.30 -5.68 -3.97
C GLN A 106 16.41 -4.47 -3.02
N GLY A 107 15.29 -3.93 -2.53
CA GLY A 107 15.26 -2.72 -1.69
C GLY A 107 15.60 -1.42 -2.44
N ASN A 108 15.63 -1.40 -3.78
CA ASN A 108 15.94 -0.20 -4.56
C ASN A 108 14.70 0.70 -4.74
N HIS A 109 14.31 1.42 -3.68
CA HIS A 109 13.07 2.20 -3.65
C HIS A 109 12.99 3.32 -4.71
N ILE A 110 14.13 3.88 -5.14
CA ILE A 110 14.17 4.89 -6.21
C ILE A 110 13.72 4.26 -7.54
N GLN A 111 14.29 3.09 -7.88
CA GLN A 111 13.90 2.38 -9.10
C GLN A 111 12.45 1.87 -9.03
N VAL A 112 12.00 1.42 -7.86
CA VAL A 112 10.60 1.05 -7.61
C VAL A 112 9.66 2.21 -7.94
N LYS A 113 9.93 3.40 -7.39
CA LYS A 113 9.13 4.61 -7.62
C LYS A 113 9.06 4.95 -9.11
N ASN A 114 10.22 5.01 -9.79
CA ASN A 114 10.29 5.40 -11.20
C ASN A 114 9.55 4.41 -12.11
N ASN A 115 9.71 3.11 -11.87
CA ASN A 115 9.05 2.07 -12.66
C ASN A 115 7.53 2.05 -12.43
N PHE A 116 7.05 2.20 -11.19
CA PHE A 116 5.61 2.31 -10.95
C PHE A 116 5.01 3.59 -11.53
N LEU A 117 5.75 4.71 -11.53
CA LEU A 117 5.30 5.95 -12.18
C LEU A 117 5.17 5.76 -13.70
N ASN A 118 6.14 5.11 -14.35
CA ASN A 118 6.07 4.77 -15.77
C ASN A 118 4.87 3.85 -16.08
N ALA A 119 4.65 2.84 -15.24
CA ALA A 119 3.48 1.97 -15.36
C ALA A 119 2.16 2.75 -15.19
N TYR A 120 2.06 3.62 -14.19
CA TYR A 120 0.90 4.49 -13.96
C TYR A 120 0.58 5.36 -15.18
N ASN A 121 1.58 6.05 -15.72
CA ASN A 121 1.41 6.90 -16.90
C ASN A 121 0.90 6.11 -18.10
N PHE A 122 1.46 4.91 -18.32
CA PHE A 122 1.02 4.02 -19.38
C PHE A 122 -0.43 3.56 -19.19
N TYR A 123 -0.77 3.04 -18.01
CA TYR A 123 -2.12 2.54 -17.73
C TYR A 123 -3.18 3.63 -17.84
N THR A 124 -2.86 4.82 -17.36
CA THR A 124 -3.71 6.00 -17.51
C THR A 124 -3.98 6.29 -18.98
N LYS A 125 -2.93 6.31 -19.82
CA LYS A 125 -3.06 6.55 -21.27
C LYS A 125 -3.96 5.53 -21.97
N ILE A 126 -3.91 4.25 -21.59
CA ILE A 126 -4.70 3.19 -22.22
C ILE A 126 -6.08 2.98 -21.58
N GLY A 127 -6.41 3.71 -20.51
CA GLY A 127 -7.68 3.55 -19.79
C GLY A 127 -7.76 2.29 -18.92
N ALA A 128 -6.62 1.75 -18.47
CA ALA A 128 -6.56 0.64 -17.52
C ALA A 128 -6.60 1.19 -16.07
N THR A 129 -7.75 1.73 -15.68
CA THR A 129 -7.93 2.51 -14.44
C THR A 129 -7.55 1.75 -13.18
N LYS A 130 -7.89 0.46 -13.08
CA LYS A 130 -7.62 -0.33 -11.87
C LYS A 130 -6.11 -0.51 -11.65
N LYS A 131 -5.38 -0.83 -12.72
CA LYS A 131 -3.92 -0.94 -12.72
C LYS A 131 -3.24 0.40 -12.56
N ALA A 132 -3.77 1.47 -13.16
CA ALA A 132 -3.29 2.83 -12.96
C ALA A 132 -3.32 3.21 -11.47
N LEU A 133 -4.48 3.12 -10.81
CA LEU A 133 -4.61 3.43 -9.38
C LEU A 133 -3.67 2.59 -8.51
N THR A 134 -3.51 1.31 -8.83
CA THR A 134 -2.57 0.43 -8.11
C THR A 134 -1.12 0.86 -8.29
N ALA A 135 -0.70 1.20 -9.51
CA ALA A 135 0.65 1.70 -9.79
C ALA A 135 0.90 3.07 -9.15
N GLN A 136 -0.11 3.96 -9.14
CA GLN A 136 -0.05 5.23 -8.44
C GLN A 136 0.23 5.02 -6.96
N MET A 137 -0.54 4.15 -6.30
CA MET A 137 -0.39 3.86 -4.89
C MET A 137 0.95 3.22 -4.52
N ASN A 138 1.46 2.34 -5.37
CA ASN A 138 2.79 1.79 -5.17
C ASN A 138 3.89 2.84 -5.37
N THR A 139 3.68 3.84 -6.24
CA THR A 139 4.58 4.99 -6.39
C THR A 139 4.62 5.82 -5.11
N ILE A 140 3.45 6.12 -4.52
CA ILE A 140 3.33 6.86 -3.25
C ILE A 140 3.99 6.08 -2.11
N THR A 141 3.75 4.77 -2.03
CA THR A 141 4.39 3.91 -1.03
C THR A 141 5.92 3.89 -1.18
N ALA A 142 6.42 3.84 -2.42
CA ALA A 142 7.85 3.91 -2.68
C ALA A 142 8.45 5.26 -2.28
N GLU A 143 7.74 6.38 -2.52
CA GLU A 143 8.15 7.71 -2.03
C GLU A 143 8.28 7.73 -0.50
N GLY A 144 7.32 7.17 0.23
CA GLY A 144 7.38 7.08 1.70
C GLY A 144 8.55 6.22 2.20
N ASN A 145 8.98 5.20 1.45
CA ASN A 145 10.16 4.40 1.78
C ASN A 145 11.49 5.10 1.46
N ILE A 146 11.50 6.06 0.51
CA ILE A 146 12.67 6.90 0.22
C ILE A 146 12.78 8.02 1.27
N HIS A 147 11.64 8.59 1.64
CA HIS A 147 11.51 9.75 2.51
C HIS A 147 10.70 9.41 3.77
N LEU A 148 11.34 8.73 4.72
CA LEU A 148 10.70 8.22 5.95
C LEU A 148 10.10 9.33 6.84
N GLU A 149 10.52 10.58 6.64
CA GLU A 149 10.00 11.76 7.30
C GLU A 149 8.65 12.24 6.74
N LYS A 150 8.32 11.89 5.49
CA LYS A 150 7.08 12.30 4.83
C LYS A 150 5.90 11.49 5.32
N ARG A 151 4.78 12.18 5.52
CA ARG A 151 3.46 11.59 5.77
C ARG A 151 2.70 11.69 4.46
N LEU A 152 2.19 10.57 3.99
CA LEU A 152 1.43 10.54 2.72
C LEU A 152 -0.03 10.20 3.00
N LEU A 153 -0.51 10.53 4.21
CA LEU A 153 -1.85 10.22 4.70
C LEU A 153 -2.93 10.80 3.81
N ALA A 154 -2.80 12.07 3.42
CA ALA A 154 -3.79 12.74 2.60
C ALA A 154 -3.93 12.06 1.21
N ASN A 155 -2.81 11.63 0.61
CA ASN A 155 -2.83 10.86 -0.63
C ASN A 155 -3.47 9.48 -0.45
N TYR A 156 -3.12 8.78 0.62
CA TYR A 156 -3.64 7.44 0.89
C TYR A 156 -5.14 7.45 1.14
N ILE A 157 -5.62 8.33 2.02
CA ILE A 157 -7.04 8.40 2.41
C ILE A 157 -7.93 8.66 1.19
N GLU A 158 -7.56 9.64 0.36
CA GLU A 158 -8.30 9.97 -0.87
C GLU A 158 -8.37 8.79 -1.85
N SER A 159 -7.39 7.90 -1.82
CA SER A 159 -7.26 6.80 -2.77
C SER A 159 -8.01 5.53 -2.37
N VAL A 160 -8.31 5.34 -1.08
CA VAL A 160 -8.99 4.13 -0.60
C VAL A 160 -10.35 3.95 -1.28
N GLU A 161 -11.20 4.97 -1.28
CA GLU A 161 -12.55 4.88 -1.86
C GLU A 161 -12.48 4.66 -3.38
N LYS A 162 -11.59 5.39 -4.08
CA LYS A 162 -11.37 5.21 -5.53
C LYS A 162 -10.96 3.77 -5.87
N LEU A 163 -10.08 3.16 -5.07
CA LEU A 163 -9.66 1.77 -5.28
C LEU A 163 -10.82 0.79 -5.05
N ILE A 164 -11.68 1.03 -4.06
CA ILE A 164 -12.86 0.21 -3.79
C ILE A 164 -13.85 0.33 -4.95
N GLU A 165 -14.15 1.55 -5.40
CA GLU A 165 -15.04 1.83 -6.54
C GLU A 165 -14.60 1.10 -7.81
N HIS A 166 -13.28 0.99 -8.04
CA HIS A 166 -12.71 0.28 -9.18
C HIS A 166 -12.36 -1.20 -8.90
N ASN A 167 -12.91 -1.78 -7.83
CA ASN A 167 -12.74 -3.20 -7.46
C ASN A 167 -11.25 -3.64 -7.35
N SER A 168 -10.41 -2.73 -6.83
CA SER A 168 -9.00 -2.97 -6.49
C SER A 168 -8.85 -3.29 -5.00
N ILE A 169 -9.56 -4.32 -4.55
CA ILE A 169 -9.76 -4.68 -3.13
C ILE A 169 -8.45 -4.86 -2.37
N THR A 170 -7.51 -5.65 -2.92
CA THR A 170 -6.21 -5.90 -2.27
C THR A 170 -5.38 -4.63 -2.14
N SER A 171 -5.37 -3.78 -3.17
CA SER A 171 -4.68 -2.49 -3.13
C SER A 171 -5.30 -1.53 -2.12
N ALA A 172 -6.64 -1.46 -2.06
CA ALA A 172 -7.35 -0.63 -1.08
C ALA A 172 -7.01 -1.03 0.36
N ALA A 173 -7.01 -2.34 0.64
CA ALA A 173 -6.69 -2.86 1.97
C ALA A 173 -5.22 -2.60 2.35
N ASN A 174 -4.28 -2.80 1.42
CA ASN A 174 -2.87 -2.47 1.65
C ASN A 174 -2.68 -0.98 1.98
N ILE A 175 -3.41 -0.09 1.28
CA ILE A 175 -3.38 1.33 1.61
C ILE A 175 -3.95 1.62 3.00
N CYS A 176 -5.02 0.94 3.41
CA CYS A 176 -5.51 1.06 4.79
C CYS A 176 -4.45 0.63 5.82
N VAL A 177 -3.68 -0.43 5.55
CA VAL A 177 -2.57 -0.85 6.43
C VAL A 177 -1.45 0.21 6.45
N ASN A 178 -1.11 0.81 5.31
CA ASN A 178 -0.13 1.90 5.25
C ASN A 178 -0.60 3.13 6.04
N ILE A 179 -1.88 3.49 5.94
CA ILE A 179 -2.48 4.57 6.74
C ILE A 179 -2.38 4.23 8.23
N ALA A 180 -2.70 3.00 8.60
CA ALA A 180 -2.61 2.56 9.99
C ALA A 180 -1.17 2.62 10.52
N ASP A 181 -0.18 2.26 9.70
CA ASP A 181 1.24 2.37 10.04
C ASP A 181 1.67 3.83 10.28
N GLU A 182 1.22 4.77 9.45
CA GLU A 182 1.48 6.21 9.64
C GLU A 182 0.87 6.74 10.95
N PHE A 183 -0.37 6.38 11.26
CA PHE A 183 -0.99 6.74 12.54
C PHE A 183 -0.29 6.09 13.74
N HIS A 184 0.15 4.84 13.60
CA HIS A 184 0.90 4.13 14.62
C HIS A 184 2.20 4.89 14.96
N LYS A 185 2.97 5.32 13.95
CA LYS A 185 4.24 6.05 14.13
C LYS A 185 4.11 7.30 15.00
N VAL A 186 2.95 7.96 14.99
CA VAL A 186 2.69 9.19 15.75
C VAL A 186 1.89 8.96 17.03
N GLY A 187 1.60 7.70 17.38
CA GLY A 187 0.88 7.34 18.60
C GLY A 187 -0.65 7.49 18.52
N ALA A 188 -1.20 7.75 17.33
CA ALA A 188 -2.65 7.81 17.07
C ALA A 188 -3.23 6.39 16.88
N GLN A 189 -3.14 5.58 17.94
CA GLN A 189 -3.43 4.14 17.88
C GLN A 189 -4.90 3.82 17.65
N ARG A 190 -5.83 4.72 17.99
CA ARG A 190 -7.26 4.49 17.71
C ARG A 190 -7.53 4.65 16.22
N SER A 191 -6.96 5.68 15.58
CA SER A 191 -7.00 5.79 14.12
C SER A 191 -6.34 4.61 13.43
N ALA A 192 -5.17 4.16 13.89
CA ALA A 192 -4.50 2.97 13.35
C ALA A 192 -5.40 1.72 13.43
N TYR A 193 -6.01 1.48 14.59
CA TYR A 193 -6.96 0.40 14.82
C TYR A 193 -8.12 0.42 13.80
N LEU A 194 -8.77 1.59 13.63
CA LEU A 194 -9.93 1.73 12.73
C LEU A 194 -9.57 1.44 11.26
N TYR A 195 -8.38 1.87 10.81
CA TYR A 195 -7.94 1.57 9.45
C TYR A 195 -7.55 0.10 9.26
N ASN A 196 -6.98 -0.56 10.28
CA ASN A 196 -6.76 -2.00 10.25
C ASN A 196 -8.08 -2.79 10.19
N GLU A 197 -9.10 -2.39 10.96
CA GLU A 197 -10.44 -2.98 10.84
C GLU A 197 -11.05 -2.75 9.45
N LYS A 198 -10.90 -1.54 8.89
CA LYS A 198 -11.35 -1.23 7.52
C LYS A 198 -10.67 -2.15 6.50
N ALA A 199 -9.36 -2.38 6.62
CA ALA A 199 -8.62 -3.30 5.75
C ALA A 199 -9.19 -4.73 5.82
N LEU A 200 -9.46 -5.25 7.02
CA LEU A 200 -10.03 -6.59 7.21
C LEU A 200 -11.46 -6.68 6.67
N LYS A 201 -12.27 -5.62 6.81
CA LYS A 201 -13.62 -5.56 6.23
C LYS A 201 -13.59 -5.61 4.71
N ILE A 202 -12.63 -4.92 4.09
CA ILE A 202 -12.39 -4.95 2.64
C ILE A 202 -11.97 -6.37 2.20
N LEU A 203 -11.10 -7.03 2.97
CA LEU A 203 -10.57 -8.37 2.68
C LEU A 203 -11.40 -9.53 3.26
N LYS A 204 -12.65 -9.31 3.66
CA LYS A 204 -13.47 -10.29 4.39
C LYS A 204 -13.59 -11.66 3.70
N ASP A 205 -13.52 -11.69 2.36
CA ASP A 205 -13.65 -12.88 1.52
C ASP A 205 -12.28 -13.47 1.13
N GLN A 206 -11.17 -12.90 1.63
CA GLN A 206 -9.78 -13.24 1.30
C GLN A 206 -8.95 -13.63 2.54
N LYS A 207 -9.57 -14.31 3.51
CA LYS A 207 -8.96 -14.60 4.82
C LYS A 207 -7.62 -15.34 4.76
N ASN A 208 -7.44 -16.24 3.79
CA ASN A 208 -6.23 -17.06 3.67
C ASN A 208 -5.10 -16.37 2.86
N THR A 209 -5.16 -15.05 2.67
CA THR A 209 -4.15 -14.30 1.91
C THR A 209 -3.12 -13.67 2.84
N LEU A 210 -1.91 -13.44 2.31
CA LEU A 210 -0.87 -12.72 3.03
C LEU A 210 -1.35 -11.33 3.48
N GLN A 211 -2.10 -10.62 2.63
CA GLN A 211 -2.56 -9.26 2.91
C GLN A 211 -3.58 -9.23 4.07
N TYR A 212 -4.45 -10.24 4.17
CA TYR A 212 -5.35 -10.37 5.31
C TYR A 212 -4.58 -10.63 6.60
N ALA A 213 -3.61 -11.55 6.56
CA ALA A 213 -2.75 -11.84 7.71
C ALA A 213 -1.89 -10.63 8.14
N GLN A 214 -1.41 -9.83 7.18
CA GLN A 214 -0.71 -8.58 7.45
C GLN A 214 -1.64 -7.60 8.18
N ALA A 215 -2.84 -7.35 7.67
CA ALA A 215 -3.82 -6.49 8.34
C ALA A 215 -4.16 -6.97 9.76
N LEU A 216 -4.30 -8.30 9.98
CA LEU A 216 -4.48 -8.87 11.31
C LEU A 216 -3.28 -8.62 12.23
N THR A 217 -2.06 -8.72 11.70
CA THR A 217 -0.83 -8.49 12.46
C THR A 217 -0.78 -7.06 12.98
N HIS A 218 -1.06 -6.08 12.12
CA HIS A 218 -1.14 -4.67 12.51
C HIS A 218 -2.31 -4.39 13.47
N LEU A 219 -3.47 -5.03 13.28
CA LEU A 219 -4.60 -4.92 14.21
C LEU A 219 -4.24 -5.43 15.61
N CYS A 220 -3.59 -6.59 15.68
CA CYS A 220 -3.13 -7.20 16.92
C CYS A 220 -2.22 -6.24 17.70
N GLU A 221 -1.26 -5.62 17.02
CA GLU A 221 -0.40 -4.59 17.60
C GLU A 221 -1.20 -3.41 18.13
N SER A 222 -2.08 -2.81 17.32
CA SER A 222 -2.90 -1.68 17.76
C SER A 222 -3.74 -2.03 19.00
N MET A 223 -4.28 -3.26 19.08
CA MET A 223 -5.01 -3.73 20.26
C MET A 223 -4.12 -3.81 21.52
N PHE A 224 -2.88 -4.29 21.40
CA PHE A 224 -1.93 -4.25 22.52
C PHE A 224 -1.62 -2.80 22.95
N CYS A 225 -1.36 -1.89 22.01
CA CYS A 225 -1.12 -0.49 22.32
C CYS A 225 -2.31 0.17 23.05
N LEU A 226 -3.54 -0.23 22.70
CA LEU A 226 -4.78 0.26 23.31
C LEU A 226 -5.14 -0.46 24.62
N GLY A 227 -4.30 -1.40 25.09
CA GLY A 227 -4.54 -2.16 26.32
C GLY A 227 -5.63 -3.25 26.20
N GLN A 228 -6.07 -3.58 24.99
CA GLN A 228 -7.08 -4.61 24.71
C GLN A 228 -6.47 -6.01 24.69
N ASN A 229 -5.71 -6.38 25.72
CA ASN A 229 -4.85 -7.57 25.74
C ASN A 229 -5.60 -8.87 25.47
N ILE A 230 -6.83 -9.02 25.98
CA ILE A 230 -7.63 -10.24 25.77
C ILE A 230 -7.97 -10.43 24.29
N ASN A 231 -8.35 -9.36 23.58
CA ASN A 231 -8.66 -9.43 22.15
C ASN A 231 -7.40 -9.59 21.31
N ALA A 232 -6.33 -8.87 21.67
CA ALA A 232 -5.04 -8.98 21.00
C ALA A 232 -4.51 -10.42 21.04
N ASN A 233 -4.56 -11.09 22.19
CA ASN A 233 -4.13 -12.49 22.31
C ASN A 233 -4.95 -13.46 21.44
N LYS A 234 -6.26 -13.23 21.26
CA LYS A 234 -7.07 -14.05 20.35
C LYS A 234 -6.63 -13.91 18.89
N ILE A 235 -6.30 -12.69 18.47
CA ILE A 235 -5.76 -12.47 17.11
C ILE A 235 -4.37 -13.10 17.00
N LEU A 236 -3.55 -13.00 18.05
CA LEU A 236 -2.22 -13.62 18.08
C LEU A 236 -2.29 -15.14 17.91
N ASP A 237 -3.23 -15.81 18.57
CA ASP A 237 -3.50 -17.24 18.40
C ASP A 237 -3.89 -17.57 16.95
N GLU A 238 -4.69 -16.72 16.31
CA GLU A 238 -5.02 -16.86 14.88
C GLU A 238 -3.79 -16.67 13.99
N LEU A 239 -2.94 -15.68 14.26
CA LEU A 239 -1.72 -15.39 13.49
C LEU A 239 -0.74 -16.56 13.48
N HIS A 240 -0.65 -17.32 14.58
CA HIS A 240 0.17 -18.52 14.66
C HIS A 240 -0.26 -19.63 13.68
N SER A 241 -1.50 -19.60 13.18
CA SER A 241 -2.00 -20.58 12.20
C SER A 241 -1.61 -20.27 10.75
N TYR A 242 -1.12 -19.06 10.45
CA TYR A 242 -0.71 -18.70 9.09
C TYR A 242 0.69 -19.23 8.77
N ASP A 243 0.87 -19.71 7.53
CA ASP A 243 2.13 -20.31 7.09
C ASP A 243 3.14 -19.34 6.46
N PHE A 244 2.73 -18.10 6.21
CA PHE A 244 3.58 -17.06 5.63
C PHE A 244 4.74 -16.71 6.57
N ILE A 245 5.97 -16.76 6.05
CA ILE A 245 7.17 -16.53 6.85
C ILE A 245 7.21 -15.11 7.41
N GLU A 246 6.74 -14.14 6.62
CA GLU A 246 6.66 -12.72 7.00
C GLU A 246 5.74 -12.51 8.19
N ILE A 247 4.63 -13.27 8.25
CA ILE A 247 3.67 -13.22 9.35
C ILE A 247 4.25 -13.89 10.59
N LYS A 248 4.94 -15.02 10.44
CA LYS A 248 5.60 -15.71 11.55
C LYS A 248 6.65 -14.80 12.21
N GLU A 249 7.49 -14.13 11.43
CA GLU A 249 8.50 -13.20 11.97
C GLU A 249 7.87 -11.94 12.58
N ALA A 250 6.82 -11.37 11.97
CA ALA A 250 6.12 -10.22 12.54
C ALA A 250 5.37 -10.58 13.85
N THR A 251 4.81 -11.78 13.93
CA THR A 251 4.17 -12.32 15.15
C THR A 251 5.19 -12.40 16.29
N LYS A 252 6.39 -12.92 16.03
CA LYS A 252 7.49 -12.93 17.03
C LYS A 252 7.87 -11.52 17.47
N ALA A 253 7.86 -10.54 16.57
CA ALA A 253 8.12 -9.15 16.91
C ALA A 253 7.09 -8.60 17.91
N ILE A 254 5.79 -8.83 17.67
CA ILE A 254 4.72 -8.45 18.60
C ILE A 254 4.94 -9.12 19.97
N GLU A 255 5.21 -10.43 19.98
CA GLU A 255 5.43 -11.16 21.23
C GLU A 255 6.64 -10.65 22.03
N ASN A 256 7.71 -10.28 21.34
CA ASN A 256 8.89 -9.73 22.00
C ASN A 256 8.60 -8.35 22.62
N VAL A 257 7.88 -7.48 21.90
CA VAL A 257 7.59 -6.11 22.35
C VAL A 257 6.53 -6.08 23.45
N TYR A 258 5.40 -6.77 23.27
CA TYR A 258 4.22 -6.61 24.14
C TYR A 258 4.07 -7.73 25.17
N LEU A 259 4.66 -8.90 24.94
CA LEU A 259 4.61 -10.04 25.87
C LEU A 259 5.96 -10.37 26.50
N TYR A 260 7.00 -9.58 26.19
CA TYR A 260 8.37 -9.75 26.70
C TYR A 260 8.95 -11.14 26.45
N LYS A 261 8.53 -11.81 25.37
CA LYS A 261 9.15 -13.06 24.92
C LYS A 261 10.55 -12.77 24.34
N LYS A 262 11.39 -13.80 24.27
CA LYS A 262 12.77 -13.70 23.75
C LYS A 262 12.93 -14.57 22.51
N ASN A 263 12.08 -14.34 21.52
CA ASN A 263 12.16 -15.03 20.25
C ASN A 263 13.28 -14.45 19.39
N THR A 264 14.03 -15.30 18.68
CA THR A 264 14.93 -14.85 17.61
C THR A 264 14.10 -14.51 16.37
N ILE A 265 14.27 -13.30 15.87
CA ILE A 265 13.57 -12.77 14.69
C ILE A 265 14.55 -12.75 13.52
N ASN A 266 14.13 -13.25 12.36
CA ASN A 266 14.86 -13.05 11.11
C ASN A 266 14.35 -11.79 10.40
N GLU A 267 15.10 -10.70 10.49
CA GLU A 267 14.73 -9.41 9.91
C GLU A 267 14.63 -9.44 8.38
N ASP A 268 15.30 -10.38 7.69
CA ASP A 268 15.25 -10.47 6.23
C ASP A 268 13.84 -10.82 5.71
N HIS A 269 12.99 -11.40 6.55
CA HIS A 269 11.60 -11.72 6.22
C HIS A 269 10.60 -10.66 6.70
N LEU A 270 11.07 -9.57 7.31
CA LEU A 270 10.20 -8.49 7.75
C LEU A 270 10.02 -7.41 6.67
N THR A 271 8.83 -6.82 6.67
CA THR A 271 8.60 -5.57 5.91
C THR A 271 9.37 -4.42 6.54
N MET A 272 9.61 -3.35 5.77
CA MET A 272 10.30 -2.15 6.25
C MET A 272 9.63 -1.57 7.52
N ALA A 273 8.29 -1.56 7.56
CA ALA A 273 7.56 -1.08 8.74
C ALA A 273 7.91 -1.86 10.01
N TRP A 274 8.02 -3.19 9.94
CA TRP A 274 8.41 -4.02 11.08
C TRP A 274 9.88 -3.87 11.45
N LYS A 275 10.78 -3.69 10.47
CA LYS A 275 12.20 -3.38 10.73
C LYS A 275 12.33 -2.09 11.54
N ILE A 276 11.64 -1.02 11.11
CA ILE A 276 11.62 0.27 11.81
C ILE A 276 11.06 0.13 13.24
N ARG A 277 10.03 -0.71 13.46
CA ARG A 277 9.49 -0.98 14.81
C ARG A 277 10.54 -1.59 15.73
N LEU A 278 11.27 -2.60 15.25
CA LEU A 278 12.29 -3.29 16.04
C LEU A 278 13.45 -2.37 16.42
N GLU A 279 13.83 -1.43 15.56
CA GLU A 279 14.88 -0.44 15.85
C GLU A 279 14.50 0.50 17.00
N LYS A 280 13.23 0.90 17.10
CA LYS A 280 12.76 1.89 18.09
C LYS A 280 12.66 1.37 19.51
N LYS A 281 12.72 0.04 19.73
CA LYS A 281 12.66 -0.72 21.00
C LYS A 281 11.41 -0.51 21.86
N ASP A 282 10.90 0.71 21.96
CA ASP A 282 9.71 1.07 22.72
C ASP A 282 8.53 1.37 21.79
N PRO A 283 7.30 1.00 22.20
CA PRO A 283 6.10 1.37 21.46
C PRO A 283 5.92 2.90 21.46
N PRO A 284 5.30 3.46 20.40
CA PRO A 284 5.05 4.89 20.30
C PRO A 284 4.16 5.39 21.45
N ALA A 285 4.43 6.61 21.91
CA ALA A 285 3.68 7.21 23.02
C ALA A 285 2.19 7.36 22.65
N LEU A 286 1.31 6.70 23.41
CA LEU A 286 -0.12 6.73 23.15
C LEU A 286 -0.69 8.15 23.26
N LEU A 287 -1.39 8.59 22.20
CA LEU A 287 -2.18 9.80 22.21
C LEU A 287 -3.55 9.55 22.86
N GLY A 288 -4.07 10.56 23.55
CA GLY A 288 -5.44 10.50 24.09
C GLY A 288 -6.48 10.62 22.97
N GLU A 289 -7.73 10.28 23.25
CA GLU A 289 -8.82 10.26 22.27
C GLU A 289 -8.97 11.56 21.47
N VAL A 290 -9.01 12.71 22.15
CA VAL A 290 -9.14 14.02 21.48
C VAL A 290 -7.88 14.37 20.67
N SER A 291 -6.70 13.92 21.12
CA SER A 291 -5.46 14.08 20.33
C SER A 291 -5.51 13.24 19.06
N ASP A 292 -5.97 11.99 19.16
CA ASP A 292 -6.12 11.09 18.00
C ASP A 292 -7.12 11.67 16.98
N GLN A 293 -8.27 12.18 17.44
CA GLN A 293 -9.26 12.86 16.59
C GLN A 293 -8.66 14.07 15.85
N LEU A 294 -7.87 14.91 16.52
CA LEU A 294 -7.20 16.03 15.87
C LEU A 294 -6.21 15.56 14.78
N ILE A 295 -5.40 14.54 15.07
CA ILE A 295 -4.47 13.98 14.08
C ILE A 295 -5.24 13.38 12.90
N HIS A 296 -6.35 12.69 13.16
CA HIS A 296 -7.20 12.13 12.11
C HIS A 296 -7.80 13.20 11.20
N LEU A 297 -8.30 14.30 11.78
CA LEU A 297 -8.83 15.44 11.03
C LEU A 297 -7.76 16.01 10.09
N LEU A 298 -6.59 16.37 10.65
CA LEU A 298 -5.48 16.97 9.90
C LEU A 298 -4.78 16.00 8.92
N ALA A 299 -5.05 14.69 9.02
CA ALA A 299 -4.57 13.70 8.06
C ALA A 299 -5.20 13.87 6.68
N ASN A 300 -6.42 14.41 6.61
CA ASN A 300 -7.14 14.66 5.35
C ASN A 300 -6.61 15.90 4.61
N GLY A 301 -5.97 16.82 5.32
CA GLY A 301 -5.43 18.06 4.77
C GLY A 301 -5.35 19.18 5.80
N PRO A 302 -4.99 20.40 5.36
CA PRO A 302 -5.08 21.58 6.20
C PRO A 302 -6.52 21.83 6.67
N SER A 303 -6.68 22.25 7.92
CA SER A 303 -7.98 22.64 8.49
C SER A 303 -7.90 23.99 9.17
N GLU A 304 -8.99 24.75 9.10
CA GLU A 304 -9.12 26.05 9.76
C GLU A 304 -9.31 25.88 11.27
N PHE A 305 -8.97 26.92 12.04
CA PHE A 305 -9.10 26.90 13.49
C PHE A 305 -10.56 26.60 13.90
N GLU A 306 -11.51 27.29 13.28
CA GLU A 306 -12.94 27.21 13.58
C GLU A 306 -13.52 25.83 13.25
N GLU A 307 -13.09 25.21 12.14
CA GLU A 307 -13.47 23.84 11.76
C GLU A 307 -13.04 22.83 12.84
N ILE A 308 -11.80 22.95 13.32
CA ILE A 308 -11.26 22.09 14.37
C ILE A 308 -12.03 22.26 15.69
N LEU A 309 -12.40 23.50 16.04
CA LEU A 309 -13.20 23.74 17.25
C LEU A 309 -14.57 23.08 17.16
N GLN A 310 -15.24 23.21 16.02
CA GLN A 310 -16.57 22.62 15.81
C GLN A 310 -16.51 21.10 15.89
N GLU A 311 -15.48 20.47 15.31
CA GLU A 311 -15.33 19.02 15.32
C GLU A 311 -14.98 18.48 16.71
N LEU A 312 -14.01 19.09 17.40
CA LEU A 312 -13.49 18.56 18.68
C LEU A 312 -14.28 19.03 19.90
N TYR A 313 -14.91 20.20 19.83
CA TYR A 313 -15.52 20.88 20.97
C TYR A 313 -16.88 21.53 20.63
N PRO A 314 -17.84 20.82 20.01
CA PRO A 314 -19.08 21.41 19.47
C PRO A 314 -19.98 22.10 20.51
N ASN A 315 -19.84 21.76 21.79
CA ASN A 315 -20.70 22.23 22.88
C ASN A 315 -19.94 23.05 23.94
N ILE A 316 -18.79 23.61 23.59
CA ILE A 316 -17.95 24.40 24.49
C ILE A 316 -17.96 25.87 24.05
N ASP A 317 -17.94 26.78 25.02
CA ASP A 317 -17.75 28.21 24.75
C ASP A 317 -16.50 28.43 23.88
N GLU A 318 -16.61 29.31 22.88
CA GLU A 318 -15.56 29.49 21.87
C GLU A 318 -14.21 29.79 22.52
N LEU A 319 -14.16 30.71 23.49
CA LEU A 319 -12.92 31.13 24.12
C LEU A 319 -12.26 29.98 24.90
N ASP A 320 -13.05 29.20 25.63
CA ASP A 320 -12.55 28.00 26.31
C ASP A 320 -12.09 26.93 25.31
N ALA A 321 -12.82 26.73 24.22
CA ALA A 321 -12.45 25.80 23.16
C ALA A 321 -11.11 26.20 22.50
N ARG A 322 -10.87 27.51 22.24
CA ARG A 322 -9.59 28.02 21.72
C ARG A 322 -8.42 27.67 22.66
N ASN A 323 -8.60 27.89 23.95
CA ASN A 323 -7.58 27.59 24.97
C ASN A 323 -7.30 26.08 25.07
N ARG A 324 -8.34 25.25 25.01
CA ARG A 324 -8.22 23.78 24.98
C ARG A 324 -7.48 23.30 23.75
N LEU A 325 -7.80 23.81 22.55
CA LEU A 325 -7.11 23.44 21.31
C LEU A 325 -5.62 23.80 21.36
N THR A 326 -5.28 25.02 21.79
CA THR A 326 -3.88 25.46 21.90
C THR A 326 -3.09 24.57 22.86
N THR A 327 -3.70 24.24 24.01
CA THR A 327 -3.12 23.32 25.00
C THR A 327 -2.97 21.90 24.43
N LEU A 328 -3.96 21.42 23.68
CA LEU A 328 -3.93 20.11 23.03
C LEU A 328 -2.79 20.01 22.02
N VAL A 329 -2.64 21.00 21.14
CA VAL A 329 -1.54 21.09 20.15
C VAL A 329 -0.19 21.09 20.86
N SER A 330 -0.03 21.90 21.91
CA SER A 330 1.21 21.93 22.70
C SER A 330 1.55 20.57 23.33
N ARG A 331 0.55 19.86 23.88
CA ARG A 331 0.73 18.51 24.45
C ARG A 331 1.10 17.47 23.41
N ILE A 332 0.50 17.55 22.22
CA ILE A 332 0.82 16.67 21.09
C ILE A 332 2.26 16.90 20.65
N ASN A 333 2.64 18.16 20.39
CA ASN A 333 4.00 18.50 19.96
C ASN A 333 5.05 18.19 21.03
N LYS A 334 4.70 18.18 22.33
CA LYS A 334 5.60 17.70 23.38
C LYS A 334 5.87 16.18 23.31
N LYS A 335 4.90 15.40 22.81
CA LYS A 335 5.05 13.93 22.64
C LYS A 335 5.71 13.58 21.31
N VAL A 336 5.36 14.30 20.26
CA VAL A 336 5.90 14.12 18.90
C VAL A 336 6.28 15.50 18.37
N ASP A 337 7.56 15.82 18.45
CA ASP A 337 8.05 17.17 18.17
C ASP A 337 7.66 17.66 16.76
N GLY A 338 7.16 18.89 16.71
CA GLY A 338 6.72 19.54 15.47
C GLY A 338 5.64 18.80 14.67
N LEU A 339 4.84 17.90 15.27
CA LEU A 339 3.84 17.14 14.52
C LEU A 339 2.74 18.01 13.91
N ILE A 340 2.27 19.02 14.63
CA ILE A 340 1.25 19.96 14.17
C ILE A 340 1.88 21.33 13.95
N ILE A 341 1.69 21.87 12.75
CA ILE A 341 2.18 23.20 12.33
C ILE A 341 0.98 24.12 12.14
N PHE A 342 1.05 25.31 12.76
CA PHE A 342 0.10 26.39 12.52
C PHE A 342 0.72 27.42 11.56
N ASN A 343 0.07 27.66 10.42
CA ASN A 343 0.49 28.68 9.47
C ASN A 343 -0.25 29.99 9.75
N GLN A 344 0.47 31.00 10.25
CA GLN A 344 -0.12 32.31 10.59
C GLN A 344 -0.69 33.05 9.39
N ASN A 345 -0.15 32.85 8.18
CA ASN A 345 -0.61 33.56 6.99
C ASN A 345 -1.94 33.02 6.48
N SER A 346 -2.10 31.69 6.51
CA SER A 346 -3.35 31.05 6.09
C SER A 346 -4.33 30.80 7.24
N GLN A 347 -3.91 30.92 8.50
CA GLN A 347 -4.70 30.55 9.69
C GLN A 347 -5.11 29.07 9.72
N HIS A 348 -4.35 28.19 9.04
CA HIS A 348 -4.62 26.75 9.01
C HIS A 348 -3.65 25.97 9.89
N PHE A 349 -4.15 24.88 10.46
CA PHE A 349 -3.32 23.82 11.02
C PHE A 349 -3.05 22.74 9.99
N THR A 350 -1.87 22.15 10.05
CA THR A 350 -1.45 21.04 9.18
C THR A 350 -0.66 20.01 9.99
N LEU A 351 -0.68 18.76 9.55
CA LEU A 351 0.33 17.79 9.97
C LEU A 351 1.64 18.07 9.25
N SER A 352 2.75 18.04 9.99
CA SER A 352 4.08 18.19 9.40
C SER A 352 4.37 17.10 8.37
N ASN A 353 5.00 17.53 7.27
CA ASN A 353 5.38 16.69 6.15
C ASN A 353 4.23 15.90 5.50
N ASN A 354 2.97 16.32 5.65
CA ASN A 354 1.80 15.66 5.04
C ASN A 354 1.45 16.24 3.65
N GLU A 355 2.46 16.59 2.85
CA GLU A 355 2.27 17.22 1.56
C GLU A 355 1.78 16.21 0.51
N LYS A 356 0.74 16.60 -0.25
CA LYS A 356 0.20 15.76 -1.31
C LYS A 356 1.18 15.66 -2.48
N ILE A 357 1.48 14.43 -2.91
CA ILE A 357 2.13 14.18 -4.19
C ILE A 357 1.11 14.45 -5.31
N VAL A 358 1.46 15.36 -6.21
CA VAL A 358 0.63 15.70 -7.38
C VAL A 358 1.10 14.86 -8.56
N PHE A 359 0.19 14.06 -9.12
CA PHE A 359 0.41 13.34 -10.36
C PHE A 359 -0.14 14.18 -11.51
N ALA A 360 0.59 14.28 -12.62
CA ALA A 360 0.10 14.93 -13.83
C ALA A 360 -1.22 14.28 -14.27
N THR A 361 -2.28 15.08 -14.39
CA THR A 361 -3.57 14.61 -14.93
C THR A 361 -3.49 14.60 -16.46
N GLN A 362 -4.32 13.79 -17.13
CA GLN A 362 -4.32 13.69 -18.59
C GLN A 362 -4.51 15.05 -19.29
N GLU A 363 -5.23 15.99 -18.67
CA GLU A 363 -5.42 17.36 -19.17
C GLU A 363 -4.10 18.14 -19.30
N SER A 364 -3.12 17.84 -18.43
CA SER A 364 -1.79 18.47 -18.47
C SER A 364 -0.81 17.82 -19.47
N LEU A 365 -1.17 16.67 -20.04
CA LEU A 365 -0.36 15.92 -21.01
C LEU A 365 -0.83 16.12 -22.46
N SER A 366 -1.89 16.90 -22.67
CA SER A 366 -2.48 17.20 -23.99
C SER A 366 -2.09 18.59 -24.54
N CYS A 367 -1.10 19.26 -23.96
CA CYS A 367 -0.55 20.53 -24.48
C CYS A 367 0.71 20.34 -25.32
#